data_AF-A0A9D6M0F3-F1
#
_entry.id   AF-A0A9D6M0F3-F1
#
_cell.length_a   1.000
_cell.length_b   1.000
_cell.length_c   1.000
_cell.angle_alpha   90.00
_cell.angle_beta   90.00
_cell.angle_gamma   90.00
#
_symmetry.space_group_name_H-M   'P 1'
#
loop_
_entity.id
_entity.type
_entity.pdbx_description
1 polymer ?
#
loop_
_entity_poly.entity_id
_entity_poly.type
_entity_poly.pdbx_seq_one_letter_code
_entity_poly.pdbx_strand_id
1 'polypeptide(L)'
;GIIAGFVRDAWGRGWIWTSLVLFIVIAVIMFVRGSLYYSQIRRAVGMQWFDGRRAHDPESPQSEQEVSKLLNSRKPEETAMIGGVGLALILWLMMFRPF
;
A
#
# COMPACT_ATOMS: atom_id res chain seq x y z
N GLY A 1 4.82 -19.96 -14.57
CA GLY A 1 5.11 -19.03 -13.46
C GLY A 1 5.65 -19.78 -12.24
N ILE A 2 4.78 -20.43 -11.47
CA ILE A 2 5.12 -21.05 -10.17
C ILE A 2 5.91 -22.37 -10.33
N ILE A 3 5.55 -23.18 -11.34
CA ILE A 3 6.16 -24.50 -11.60
C ILE A 3 7.67 -24.38 -11.93
N ALA A 4 8.09 -23.32 -12.62
CA ALA A 4 9.50 -23.08 -12.94
C ALA A 4 10.37 -22.78 -11.71
N GLY A 5 9.77 -22.29 -10.61
CA GLY A 5 10.47 -22.07 -9.34
C GLY A 5 10.77 -23.37 -8.60
N PHE A 6 9.87 -24.35 -8.69
CA PHE A 6 10.04 -25.69 -8.11
C PHE A 6 11.12 -26.51 -8.82
N VAL A 7 11.21 -26.39 -10.15
CA VAL A 7 12.15 -27.18 -10.96
C VAL A 7 13.61 -26.73 -10.78
N ARG A 8 13.88 -25.54 -10.23
CA ARG A 8 15.22 -24.94 -10.20
C ARG A 8 15.78 -24.62 -8.80
N ASP A 9 15.26 -25.29 -7.78
CA ASP A 9 15.68 -25.12 -6.37
C ASP A 9 15.65 -23.64 -5.91
N ALA A 10 14.79 -22.85 -6.55
CA ALA A 10 14.80 -21.40 -6.40
C ALA A 10 14.27 -20.97 -5.02
N TRP A 11 13.39 -21.79 -4.44
CA TRP A 11 12.76 -21.59 -3.14
C TRP A 11 13.69 -21.80 -1.94
N GLY A 12 14.87 -22.41 -2.14
CA GLY A 12 15.90 -22.57 -1.11
C GLY A 12 16.82 -21.35 -0.96
N ARG A 13 16.72 -20.36 -1.85
CA ARG A 13 17.57 -19.16 -1.83
C ARG A 13 16.91 -18.03 -1.05
N GLY A 14 17.65 -17.47 -0.08
CA GLY A 14 17.13 -16.46 0.85
C GLY A 14 16.55 -15.22 0.18
N TRP A 15 17.08 -14.83 -0.99
CA TRP A 15 16.62 -13.65 -1.72
C TRP A 15 15.13 -13.67 -2.11
N ILE A 16 14.54 -14.85 -2.38
CA ILE A 16 13.12 -14.96 -2.73
C ILE A 16 12.25 -14.62 -1.52
N TRP A 17 12.57 -15.21 -0.37
CA TRP A 17 11.85 -14.96 0.87
C TRP A 17 11.98 -13.51 1.31
N THR A 18 13.18 -12.93 1.25
CA THR A 18 13.39 -11.51 1.54
C THR A 18 12.57 -10.62 0.62
N SER A 19 12.55 -10.90 -0.69
CA SER A 19 11.76 -10.13 -1.66
C SER A 19 10.25 -10.24 -1.40
N LEU A 20 9.78 -11.43 -1.05
CA LEU A 20 8.37 -11.68 -0.75
C LEU A 20 7.94 -10.95 0.53
N VAL A 21 8.72 -11.05 1.60
CA VAL A 21 8.45 -10.34 2.86
C VAL A 21 8.45 -8.83 2.61
N LEU A 22 9.45 -8.32 1.88
CA LEU A 22 9.52 -6.90 1.54
C LEU A 22 8.30 -6.43 0.75
N PHE A 23 7.89 -7.21 -0.27
CA PHE A 23 6.69 -6.93 -1.05
C PHE A 23 5.44 -6.86 -0.17
N ILE A 24 5.25 -7.84 0.72
CA ILE A 24 4.11 -7.88 1.66
C ILE A 24 4.12 -6.65 2.57
N VAL A 25 5.28 -6.28 3.13
CA VAL A 25 5.41 -5.10 3.99
C VAL A 25 5.01 -3.83 3.25
N ILE A 26 5.49 -3.62 2.03
CA ILE A 26 5.14 -2.45 1.21
C ILE A 26 3.65 -2.44 0.90
N ALA A 27 3.08 -3.59 0.51
CA ALA A 27 1.67 -3.73 0.20
C ALA A 27 0.79 -3.38 1.41
N VAL A 28 1.15 -3.85 2.61
CA VAL A 28 0.43 -3.54 3.86
C VAL A 28 0.52 -2.04 4.17
N ILE A 29 1.70 -1.43 4.05
CA ILE A 29 1.87 0.02 4.29
C ILE A 29 1.00 0.83 3.32
N MET A 30 1.01 0.49 2.03
CA MET A 30 0.19 1.15 1.02
C MET A 30 -1.30 0.95 1.29
N PHE A 31 -1.71 -0.27 1.68
CA PHE A 31 -3.10 -0.59 1.98
C PHE A 31 -3.62 0.21 3.19
N VAL A 32 -2.86 0.25 4.29
CA VAL A 32 -3.23 1.00 5.50
C VAL A 32 -3.29 2.51 5.20
N ARG A 33 -2.27 3.07 4.54
CA ARG A 33 -2.29 4.50 4.18
C ARG A 33 -3.43 4.85 3.23
N GLY A 34 -3.66 4.03 2.21
CA GLY A 34 -4.72 4.23 1.23
C GLY A 34 -6.11 4.15 1.89
N SER A 35 -6.38 3.11 2.67
CA SER A 35 -7.66 2.92 3.35
C SER A 35 -8.00 4.07 4.29
N LEU A 36 -7.04 4.53 5.10
CA LEU A 36 -7.24 5.68 5.99
C LEU A 36 -7.58 6.96 5.21
N TYR A 37 -6.85 7.22 4.12
CA TYR A 37 -7.05 8.42 3.31
C TYR A 37 -8.43 8.42 2.61
N TYR A 38 -8.82 7.30 1.98
CA TYR A 38 -10.13 7.19 1.34
C TYR A 38 -11.29 7.20 2.36
N SER A 39 -11.06 6.67 3.56
CA SER A 39 -12.05 6.70 4.64
C SER A 39 -12.31 8.14 5.13
N GLN A 40 -11.26 8.96 5.28
CA GLN A 40 -11.41 10.38 5.62
C GLN A 40 -12.20 11.17 4.57
N ILE A 41 -11.98 10.90 3.28
CA ILE A 41 -12.80 11.53 2.22
C ILE A 41 -14.26 11.11 2.37
N ARG A 42 -14.54 9.81 2.55
CA ARG A 42 -15.91 9.32 2.69
C ARG A 42 -16.62 9.95 3.89
N ARG A 43 -15.92 10.10 5.01
CA ARG A 43 -16.42 10.82 6.18
C ARG A 43 -16.76 12.27 5.84
N ALA A 44 -15.86 12.99 5.17
CA ALA A 44 -16.03 14.40 4.86
C ALA A 44 -17.21 14.70 3.91
N VAL A 45 -17.57 13.75 3.03
CA VAL A 45 -18.72 13.89 2.11
C VAL A 45 -20.01 13.25 2.64
N GLY A 46 -20.05 12.84 3.90
CA GLY A 46 -21.23 12.24 4.53
C GLY A 46 -21.60 10.87 3.97
N MET A 47 -20.60 10.07 3.59
CA MET A 47 -20.78 8.64 3.26
C MET A 47 -20.39 7.76 4.44
N GLN A 48 -20.89 6.52 4.44
CA GLN A 48 -20.43 5.49 5.37
C GLN A 48 -18.91 5.31 5.23
N TRP A 49 -18.21 5.39 6.36
CA TRP A 49 -16.75 5.32 6.40
C TRP A 49 -16.28 4.23 7.35
N PHE A 50 -15.04 3.78 7.20
CA PHE A 50 -14.50 2.64 7.94
C PHE A 50 -13.15 3.02 8.56
N ASP A 51 -13.03 2.95 9.88
CA ASP A 51 -11.82 3.36 10.61
C ASP A 51 -10.74 2.26 10.69
N GLY A 52 -10.96 1.14 9.99
CA GLY A 52 -10.12 -0.07 10.07
C GLY A 52 -10.64 -1.11 11.07
N ARG A 53 -11.58 -0.77 11.95
CA ARG A 53 -12.19 -1.69 12.92
C ARG A 53 -13.69 -1.81 12.77
N ARG A 54 -14.40 -0.71 12.51
CA ARG A 54 -15.86 -0.67 12.40
C ARG A 54 -16.33 0.30 11.32
N ALA A 55 -17.47 -0.03 10.72
CA ALA A 55 -18.20 0.89 9.86
C ALA A 55 -18.89 1.94 10.74
N HIS A 56 -18.75 3.20 10.37
CA HIS A 56 -19.38 4.33 11.03
C HIS A 56 -20.48 4.87 10.13
N ASP A 57 -21.58 5.28 10.76
CA ASP A 57 -22.72 5.84 10.05
C ASP A 57 -22.36 7.18 9.39
N PRO A 58 -23.09 7.57 8.33
CA PRO A 58 -22.91 8.85 7.67
C PRO A 58 -22.99 10.03 8.65
N GLU A 59 -21.92 10.82 8.74
CA GLU A 59 -21.94 12.12 9.43
C GLU A 59 -22.46 13.21 8.47
N SER A 60 -22.89 14.35 9.01
CA SER A 60 -23.27 15.51 8.20
C SER A 60 -22.10 15.95 7.30
N PRO A 61 -22.33 16.18 5.98
CA PRO A 61 -21.28 16.59 5.06
C PRO A 61 -20.53 17.83 5.55
N GLN A 62 -19.20 17.78 5.50
CA GLN A 62 -18.36 18.95 5.77
C GLN A 62 -18.50 19.99 4.66
N SER A 63 -18.11 21.22 4.94
CA SER A 63 -18.14 22.30 3.96
C SER A 63 -17.26 21.96 2.73
N GLU A 64 -17.64 22.40 1.54
CA GLU A 64 -16.86 22.16 0.31
C GLU A 64 -15.40 22.67 0.42
N GLN A 65 -15.18 23.69 1.25
CA GLN A 65 -13.87 24.26 1.55
C GLN A 65 -12.99 23.33 2.40
N GLU A 66 -13.57 22.53 3.28
CA GLU A 66 -12.85 21.52 4.06
C GLU A 66 -12.55 20.27 3.23
N VAL A 67 -13.52 19.84 2.41
CA VAL A 67 -13.35 18.71 1.48
C VAL A 67 -12.23 18.99 0.46
N SER A 68 -12.19 20.19 -0.11
CA SER A 68 -11.14 20.59 -1.06
C SER A 68 -9.75 20.66 -0.42
N LYS A 69 -9.63 21.09 0.85
CA LYS A 69 -8.37 21.02 1.61
C LYS A 69 -7.91 19.57 1.85
N LEU A 70 -8.84 18.65 2.15
CA LEU A 70 -8.57 17.21 2.30
C LEU A 70 -8.18 16.52 0.98
N LEU A 71 -8.69 17.00 -0.15
CA LEU A 71 -8.29 16.50 -1.47
C LEU A 71 -6.89 17.01 -1.86
N ASN A 72 -6.58 18.28 -1.54
CA ASN A 72 -5.27 18.87 -1.78
C ASN A 72 -4.18 18.38 -0.80
N SER A 73 -4.55 17.73 0.31
CA SER A 73 -3.58 17.11 1.22
C SER A 73 -3.09 15.73 0.77
N ARG A 74 -3.59 15.20 -0.36
CA ARG A 74 -3.04 13.97 -0.96
C ARG A 74 -1.54 14.17 -1.17
N LYS A 75 -0.76 13.27 -0.58
CA LYS A 75 0.66 13.08 -0.91
C LYS A 75 0.85 11.81 -1.74
N PRO A 76 0.35 11.78 -2.99
CA PRO A 76 0.46 10.60 -3.84
C PRO A 76 1.93 10.29 -4.15
N GLU A 77 2.78 11.33 -4.21
CA GLU A 77 4.21 11.22 -4.44
C GLU A 77 4.94 10.43 -3.35
N GLU A 78 4.61 10.63 -2.07
CA GLU A 78 5.20 9.83 -0.98
C GLU A 78 4.89 8.34 -1.13
N THR A 79 3.65 8.01 -1.50
CA THR A 79 3.22 6.62 -1.66
C THR A 79 3.84 5.99 -2.92
N ALA A 80 3.92 6.75 -4.01
CA ALA A 80 4.59 6.33 -5.24
C ALA A 80 6.10 6.14 -5.03
N MET A 81 6.74 7.00 -4.23
CA MET A 81 8.16 6.88 -3.89
C MET A 81 8.42 5.63 -3.04
N ILE A 82 7.57 5.34 -2.04
CA ILE A 82 7.67 4.11 -1.24
C ILE A 82 7.53 2.87 -2.13
N GLY A 83 6.52 2.85 -3.00
CA GLY A 83 6.32 1.75 -3.95
C GLY A 83 7.48 1.60 -4.93
N GLY A 84 7.97 2.70 -5.48
CA GLY A 84 9.06 2.73 -6.45
C GLY A 84 10.40 2.29 -5.86
N VAL A 85 10.77 2.81 -4.69
CA VAL A 85 11.97 2.38 -3.95
C VAL A 85 11.86 0.92 -3.55
N GLY A 86 10.70 0.50 -3.05
CA GLY A 86 10.44 -0.88 -2.69
C GLY A 86 10.57 -1.85 -3.87
N LEU A 87 10.02 -1.48 -5.03
CA LEU A 87 10.14 -2.26 -6.26
C LEU A 87 11.59 -2.31 -6.75
N ALA A 88 12.30 -1.18 -6.73
CA ALA A 88 13.71 -1.12 -7.11
C ALA A 88 14.58 -2.04 -6.24
N LEU A 89 14.31 -2.10 -4.93
CA LEU A 89 14.99 -3.02 -4.01
C LEU A 89 14.68 -4.50 -4.30
N ILE A 90 13.42 -4.82 -4.63
CA ILE A 90 13.04 -6.18 -5.04
C ILE A 90 13.75 -6.58 -6.33
N LEU A 91 13.79 -5.68 -7.32
CA LEU A 91 14.49 -5.91 -8.58
C LEU A 91 16.00 -6.07 -8.37
N TRP A 92 16.58 -5.29 -7.46
CA TRP A 92 17.98 -5.42 -7.07
C TRP A 92 18.26 -6.79 -6.41
N LEU A 93 17.41 -7.22 -5.47
CA LEU A 93 17.47 -8.55 -4.85
C LEU A 93 17.40 -9.67 -5.91
N MET A 94 16.54 -9.51 -6.92
CA MET A 94 16.41 -10.45 -8.04
C MET A 94 17.60 -10.47 -8.99
N MET A 95 18.23 -9.33 -9.23
CA MET A 95 19.35 -9.21 -10.17
C MET A 95 20.64 -9.76 -9.55
N PHE A 96 20.98 -9.29 -8.36
CA PHE A 96 22.26 -9.61 -7.71
C PHE A 96 22.21 -10.92 -6.90
N ARG A 97 21.01 -11.39 -6.51
CA ARG A 97 20.79 -12.64 -5.76
C ARG A 97 21.84 -12.86 -4.66
N PRO A 98 21.98 -11.91 -3.72
CA PRO A 98 23.10 -11.88 -2.78
C PRO A 98 23.12 -13.04 -1.76
N PHE A 99 22.06 -13.86 -1.69
CA PHE A 99 21.88 -14.95 -0.72
C PHE A 99 21.31 -16.20 -1.39
#